data_AF-A0A6P2UQM1-F1
#
_entry.id   AF-A0A6P2UQM1-F1
#
_cell.length_a   1.000
_cell.length_b   1.000
_cell.length_c   1.000
_cell.angle_alpha   90.00
_cell.angle_beta   90.00
_cell.angle_gamma   90.00
#
_symmetry.space_group_name_H-M   'P 1'
#
loop_
_entity.id
_entity.type
_entity.pdbx_description
1 polymer ?
#
loop_
_entity_poly.entity_id
_entity_poly.type
_entity_poly.pdbx_seq_one_letter_code
_entity_poly.pdbx_strand_id
1 'polypeptide(L)' 'MPHYYVYGERREIPESPVFAAYLRRTDVAIVSIDMHEGHLSEASDCPCPSPRGRDIVPNVDRFHDEARELGIPQLFT' A
#
# COMPACT_ATOMS: atom_id res chain seq x y z
N MET A 1 -11.79 9.18 -13.40
CA MET A 1 -11.06 8.03 -13.99
C MET A 1 -10.03 7.53 -13.00
N PRO A 2 -9.84 6.20 -12.88
CA PRO A 2 -8.80 5.60 -12.03
C PRO A 2 -7.41 6.11 -12.44
N HIS A 3 -6.53 6.33 -11.47
CA HIS A 3 -5.17 6.83 -11.72
C HIS A 3 -4.16 6.12 -10.83
N TYR A 4 -2.90 6.18 -11.23
CA TYR A 4 -1.77 5.62 -10.49
C TYR A 4 -0.58 6.58 -10.57
N TYR A 5 0.41 6.39 -9.71
CA TYR A 5 1.62 7.21 -9.70
C TYR A 5 2.82 6.36 -10.13
N VAL A 6 3.59 6.85 -11.10
CA VAL A 6 4.86 6.26 -11.53
C VAL A 6 5.93 7.31 -11.37
N TYR A 7 6.93 7.04 -10.52
CA TYR A 7 7.99 8.00 -10.19
C TYR A 7 7.45 9.37 -9.72
N GLY A 8 6.34 9.36 -8.97
CA GLY A 8 5.68 10.58 -8.48
C GLY A 8 4.82 11.31 -9.51
N GLU A 9 4.80 10.85 -10.76
CA GLU A 9 3.93 11.42 -11.79
C GLU A 9 2.59 10.69 -11.84
N ARG A 10 1.51 11.47 -11.80
CA ARG A 10 0.16 10.96 -11.96
C ARG A 10 -0.06 10.49 -13.40
N ARG A 11 -0.49 9.24 -13.57
CA ARG A 11 -0.82 8.60 -14.83
C ARG A 11 -2.26 8.11 -14.79
N GLU A 12 -2.96 8.20 -15.92
CA GLU A 12 -4.30 7.64 -16.05
C GLU A 12 -4.22 6.14 -16.32
N ILE A 13 -5.07 5.35 -15.68
CA ILE A 13 -5.19 3.94 -16.00
C ILE A 13 -5.98 3.85 -17.31
N PRO A 14 -5.42 3.24 -18.38
CA PRO A 14 -6.14 3.06 -19.63
C PRO A 14 -7.44 2.28 -19.38
N GLU A 15 -8.55 2.70 -20.00
CA GLU A 15 -9.83 1.98 -19.97
C GLU A 15 -9.78 0.74 -20.87
N SER A 16 -8.82 -0.15 -20.60
CA SER A 16 -8.64 -1.41 -21.29
C SER A 16 -9.12 -2.58 -20.41
N PRO A 17 -9.74 -3.62 -20.99
CA PRO A 17 -10.15 -4.81 -20.25
C PRO A 17 -9.04 -5.47 -19.44
N VAL A 18 -7.79 -5.34 -19.90
CA VAL A 18 -6.61 -5.91 -19.23
C VAL A 18 -6.41 -5.28 -17.86
N PHE A 19 -6.52 -3.95 -17.73
CA PHE A 19 -6.32 -3.27 -16.45
C PHE A 19 -7.53 -3.41 -15.52
N ALA A 20 -8.74 -3.45 -16.08
CA ALA A 20 -9.96 -3.66 -15.31
C ALA A 20 -9.94 -4.99 -14.53
N ALA A 21 -9.32 -6.03 -15.10
CA ALA A 21 -9.20 -7.34 -14.45
C ALA A 21 -8.42 -7.29 -13.13
N TYR A 22 -7.41 -6.44 -13.02
CA TYR A 22 -6.58 -6.27 -11.81
C TYR A 22 -7.24 -5.44 -10.71
N LEU A 23 -8.39 -4.81 -10.99
CA LEU A 23 -9.13 -3.98 -10.04
C LEU A 23 -10.41 -4.66 -9.53
N ARG A 24 -10.63 -5.93 -9.87
CA ARG A 24 -11.79 -6.68 -9.41
C ARG A 24 -11.60 -7.10 -7.96
N ARG A 25 -12.40 -6.54 -7.06
CA ARG A 25 -12.34 -6.78 -5.61
C ARG A 25 -12.41 -8.26 -5.22
N THR A 26 -13.03 -9.12 -6.03
CA THR A 26 -13.16 -10.56 -5.75
C THR A 26 -11.85 -11.33 -5.92
N ASP A 27 -10.90 -10.78 -6.68
CA ASP A 27 -9.72 -11.51 -7.15
C ASP A 27 -8.41 -10.81 -6.72
N VAL A 28 -8.47 -10.00 -5.67
CA VAL A 28 -7.34 -9.19 -5.18
C VAL A 28 -7.09 -9.41 -3.69
N ALA A 29 -5.85 -9.20 -3.30
CA ALA A 29 -5.42 -9.09 -1.91
C ALA A 29 -4.53 -7.85 -1.77
N ILE A 30 -4.47 -7.31 -0.55
CA ILE A 30 -3.56 -6.24 -0.18
C ILE A 30 -2.34 -6.85 0.49
N VAL A 31 -1.15 -6.41 0.06
CA VAL A 31 0.13 -6.80 0.68
C VAL A 31 0.77 -5.56 1.28
N SER A 32 1.05 -5.61 2.59
CA SER A 32 1.85 -4.61 3.31
C SER A 32 3.25 -5.16 3.53
N ILE A 33 4.27 -4.41 3.11
CA ILE A 33 5.65 -4.89 3.03
C ILE A 33 6.53 -4.05 3.95
N ASP A 34 7.27 -4.72 4.83
CA ASP A 34 8.37 -4.17 5.62
C ASP A 34 7.95 -3.02 6.54
N MET A 35 6.67 -2.99 6.94
CA MET A 35 6.13 -2.03 7.92
C MET A 35 6.44 -2.47 9.36
N HIS A 36 7.67 -2.91 9.62
CA HIS A 36 8.13 -3.43 10.91
C HIS A 36 9.18 -2.52 11.57
N GLU A 37 9.45 -2.73 12.87
CA GLU A 37 10.39 -1.91 13.66
C GLU A 37 11.80 -1.80 13.08
N GLY A 38 12.29 -2.81 12.36
CA GLY A 38 13.57 -2.74 11.65
C GLY A 38 13.68 -1.60 10.61
N HIS A 39 12.55 -0.98 10.26
CA HIS A 39 12.45 0.21 9.42
C HIS A 39 11.82 1.40 10.13
N LEU A 40 10.88 1.16 11.04
CA LEU A 40 10.04 2.20 11.64
C LEU A 40 10.56 2.73 12.97
N SER A 41 11.48 2.03 13.64
CA SER A 41 12.04 2.48 14.91
C SER A 41 12.85 3.78 14.76
N GLU A 42 12.77 4.63 15.79
CA GLU A 42 13.63 5.83 15.92
C GLU A 42 14.92 5.53 16.70
N ALA A 43 15.10 4.30 17.18
CA ALA A 43 16.29 3.91 17.92
C ALA A 43 17.55 4.02 17.06
N SER A 44 18.67 4.36 17.68
CA SER A 44 19.96 4.54 16.99
C SER A 44 20.50 3.24 16.37
N ASP A 45 20.03 2.09 16.85
CA ASP A 45 20.36 0.76 16.36
C ASP A 45 19.34 0.19 15.35
N CYS A 46 18.41 1.03 14.87
CA CYS A 46 17.49 0.66 13.79
C CYS A 46 18.29 0.20 12.55
N PRO A 47 18.13 -1.05 12.08
CA PRO A 47 18.97 -1.61 11.03
C PRO A 47 18.88 -0.86 9.69
N CYS A 48 17.67 -0.45 9.28
CA CYS A 48 17.43 0.20 8.00
C CYS A 48 16.33 1.27 8.14
N PRO A 49 16.60 2.41 8.79
CA PRO A 49 15.58 3.38 9.12
C PRO A 49 14.94 3.97 7.86
N SER A 50 13.60 4.01 7.83
CA SER A 50 12.80 4.61 6.77
C SER A 50 11.96 5.76 7.35
N PRO A 51 12.51 6.99 7.42
CA PRO A 51 11.76 8.16 7.93
C PRO A 51 10.44 8.38 7.16
N ARG A 52 10.49 8.28 5.83
CA ARG A 52 9.29 8.38 4.98
C ARG A 52 8.26 7.29 5.28
N GLY A 53 8.71 6.09 5.66
CA GLY A 53 7.84 4.99 6.07
C GLY A 53 7.03 5.34 7.31
N ARG A 54 7.67 5.96 8.32
CA ARG A 54 7.00 6.45 9.53
C ARG A 54 5.93 7.49 9.21
N ASP A 55 6.27 8.46 8.35
CA ASP A 55 5.35 9.55 7.98
C ASP A 55 4.04 9.07 7.36
N ILE A 56 4.04 7.88 6.73
CA ILE A 56 2.87 7.33 6.04
C ILE A 56 2.09 6.29 6.84
N VAL A 57 2.57 5.86 8.02
CA VAL A 57 1.90 4.83 8.85
C VAL A 57 0.40 5.13 9.04
N PRO A 58 -0.03 6.36 9.43
CA PRO A 58 -1.45 6.63 9.64
C PRO A 58 -2.31 6.46 8.37
N ASN A 59 -1.74 6.73 7.19
CA ASN A 59 -2.45 6.53 5.93
C ASN A 59 -2.51 5.06 5.53
N VAL A 60 -1.45 4.30 5.83
CA VAL A 60 -1.41 2.83 5.63
C VAL A 60 -2.43 2.15 6.55
N ASP A 61 -2.51 2.56 7.81
CA ASP A 61 -3.49 2.05 8.77
C ASP A 61 -4.92 2.29 8.29
N ARG A 62 -5.26 3.54 7.90
CA ARG A 62 -6.58 3.87 7.35
C ARG A 62 -6.91 3.03 6.12
N PHE A 63 -5.95 2.84 5.21
CA PHE A 63 -6.16 2.01 4.02
C PHE A 63 -6.45 0.55 4.39
N HIS A 64 -5.75 0.00 5.38
CA HIS A 64 -6.02 -1.35 5.88
C HIS A 64 -7.41 -1.46 6.51
N ASP A 65 -7.85 -0.47 7.29
CA ASP A 65 -9.19 -0.48 7.88
C ASP A 65 -10.29 -0.46 6.82
N GLU A 66 -10.21 0.45 5.85
CA GLU A 66 -11.16 0.50 4.72
C GLU A 66 -11.19 -0.81 3.94
N ALA A 67 -10.03 -1.45 3.76
CA ALA A 67 -9.95 -2.75 3.10
C ALA A 67 -10.58 -3.89 3.90
N ARG A 68 -10.49 -3.87 5.24
CA ARG A 68 -11.15 -4.85 6.12
C ARG A 68 -12.67 -4.69 6.02
N GLU A 69 -13.16 -3.45 6.02
CA GLU A 69 -14.59 -3.16 5.85
C GLU A 69 -15.15 -3.69 4.52
N LEU A 70 -14.32 -3.68 3.48
CA LEU A 70 -14.65 -4.24 2.16
C LEU A 70 -14.46 -5.76 2.04
N GLY A 71 -13.99 -6.43 3.08
CA GLY A 71 -13.76 -7.88 3.09
C GLY A 71 -12.58 -8.34 2.22
N ILE A 72 -11.64 -7.45 1.91
CA ILE A 72 -10.47 -7.77 1.07
C ILE A 72 -9.39 -8.45 1.93
N PRO A 73 -8.84 -9.61 1.53
CA PRO A 73 -7.75 -10.27 2.24
C PRO A 73 -6.49 -9.39 2.35
N GLN A 74 -5.81 -9.51 3.50
CA GLN A 74 -4.60 -8.74 3.79
C GLN A 74 -3.47 -9.66 4.19
N LEU A 75 -2.29 -9.42 3.61
CA LEU A 75 -1.05 -10.14 3.86
C LEU A 75 0.00 -9.14 4.36
N PHE A 76 0.78 -9.55 5.34
CA PHE A 76 1.83 -8.73 5.96
C PHE A 76 3.14 -9.49 5.86
N THR A 77 4.20 -8.81 5.42
CA THR A 77 5.56 -9.36 5.30
C THR A 77 6.55 -8.48 6.02
#